data_AF-A0A4E0RP50-F1
#
_entry.id   AF-A0A4E0RP50-F1
#
_cell.length_a   1.000
_cell.length_b   1.000
_cell.length_c   1.000
_cell.angle_alpha   90.00
_cell.angle_beta   90.00
_cell.angle_gamma   90.00
#
_symmetry.space_group_name_H-M   'P 1'
#
loop_
_entity.id
_entity.type
_entity.pdbx_description
1 polymer ?
#
loop_
_entity_poly.entity_id
_entity_poly.type
_entity_poly.pdbx_seq_one_letter_code
_entity_poly.pdbx_strand_id
1 'polypeptide(L)'
;MRAVVILCLLIGSVIAQKAGKYDNVDVDAILKNNRVLTQYIKCMLGEGSCTAEGRELKKVLPDALKTNCAKCDEKQKSTAEKVINHLRSNRPNEWNRLVAKYDPQGEYEKRFEAAASAKN
;
A
#
# COMPACT_ATOMS: atom_id res chain seq x y z
N MET A 1 35.73 -37.06 31.19
CA MET A 1 35.42 -35.61 31.28
C MET A 1 35.26 -35.06 29.88
N ARG A 2 34.03 -35.09 29.34
CA ARG A 2 33.69 -34.50 28.04
C ARG A 2 33.07 -33.14 28.34
N ALA A 3 33.84 -32.06 28.21
CA ALA A 3 33.34 -30.71 28.42
C ALA A 3 32.45 -30.33 27.23
N VAL A 4 31.15 -30.36 27.48
CA VAL A 4 30.07 -29.88 26.62
C VAL A 4 30.00 -28.36 26.77
N VAL A 5 30.51 -27.60 25.81
CA VAL A 5 30.11 -26.20 25.61
C VAL A 5 30.30 -25.85 24.13
N ILE A 6 29.29 -26.14 23.29
CA ILE A 6 29.18 -25.51 21.97
C ILE A 6 27.84 -24.79 21.94
N LEU A 7 27.91 -23.56 22.46
CA LEU A 7 27.30 -22.35 21.93
C LEU A 7 26.03 -22.56 21.07
N CYS A 8 24.88 -22.41 21.72
CA CYS A 8 23.61 -22.12 21.04
C CYS A 8 23.77 -20.90 20.14
N LEU A 9 23.98 -21.14 18.84
CA LEU A 9 23.70 -20.19 17.78
C LEU A 9 22.19 -20.04 17.70
N LEU A 10 21.63 -19.23 18.61
CA LEU A 10 20.37 -18.56 18.41
C LEU A 10 20.58 -17.63 17.21
N ILE A 11 20.30 -18.15 16.02
CA ILE A 11 20.08 -17.33 14.84
C ILE A 11 18.79 -16.58 15.15
N GLY A 12 18.92 -15.47 15.87
CA GLY A 12 17.90 -14.45 15.92
C GLY A 12 17.71 -13.97 14.50
N SER A 13 16.71 -14.52 13.81
CA SER A 13 16.15 -13.90 12.62
C SER A 13 15.57 -12.56 13.09
N VAL A 14 16.41 -11.54 13.10
CA VAL A 14 15.99 -10.15 13.14
C VAL A 14 15.21 -9.96 11.84
N ILE A 15 13.90 -10.21 11.90
CA ILE A 15 12.98 -9.65 10.91
C ILE A 15 13.06 -8.15 11.18
N ALA A 16 14.03 -7.50 10.56
CA ALA A 16 14.11 -6.07 10.50
C ALA A 16 12.86 -5.63 9.74
N GLN A 17 11.76 -5.44 10.45
CA GLN A 17 10.65 -4.62 9.99
C GLN A 17 11.25 -3.25 9.79
N LYS A 18 11.72 -3.00 8.57
CA LYS A 18 12.14 -1.70 8.11
C LYS A 18 10.89 -0.85 8.28
N ALA A 19 10.84 -0.01 9.32
CA ALA A 19 9.82 1.03 9.44
C ALA A 19 9.74 1.68 8.06
N GLY A 20 8.61 1.44 7.39
CA GLY A 20 8.49 1.74 5.99
C GLY A 20 8.67 3.25 5.84
N LYS A 21 9.25 3.69 4.73
CA LYS A 21 9.32 5.13 4.38
C LYS A 21 7.92 5.82 4.38
N TYR A 22 6.86 5.02 4.48
CA TYR A 22 5.45 5.37 4.51
C TYR A 22 4.84 5.47 5.92
N ASP A 23 5.57 5.12 6.99
CA ASP A 23 4.98 5.04 8.34
C ASP A 23 4.53 6.38 8.92
N ASN A 24 5.06 7.48 8.39
CA ASN A 24 4.81 8.85 8.85
C ASN A 24 3.82 9.63 7.97
N VAL A 25 3.20 9.00 6.96
CA VAL A 25 2.23 9.68 6.10
C VAL A 25 0.88 9.71 6.79
N ASP A 26 0.36 10.90 7.08
CA ASP A 26 -1.00 11.08 7.60
C ASP A 26 -2.02 10.97 6.45
N VAL A 27 -2.44 9.73 6.19
CA VAL A 27 -3.45 9.43 5.17
C VAL A 27 -4.80 10.05 5.51
N ASP A 28 -5.15 10.19 6.79
CA ASP A 28 -6.40 10.82 7.21
C ASP A 28 -6.45 12.30 6.83
N ALA A 29 -5.36 13.03 7.07
CA ALA A 29 -5.24 14.43 6.68
C ALA A 29 -5.33 14.59 5.15
N ILE A 30 -4.72 13.67 4.38
CA ILE A 30 -4.79 13.68 2.91
C ILE A 30 -6.22 13.43 2.43
N LEU A 31 -6.88 12.38 2.92
CA LEU A 31 -8.24 12.02 2.49
C LEU A 31 -9.28 13.08 2.85
N LYS A 32 -9.09 13.80 3.97
CA LYS A 32 -9.98 14.90 4.37
C LYS A 32 -9.74 16.20 3.58
N ASN A 33 -8.57 16.35 2.96
CA ASN A 33 -8.22 17.56 2.22
C ASN A 33 -8.34 17.35 0.71
N ASN A 34 -9.47 17.76 0.14
CA ASN A 34 -9.77 17.62 -1.29
C ASN A 34 -8.67 18.17 -2.21
N ARG A 35 -8.03 19.29 -1.85
CA ARG A 35 -6.95 19.89 -2.65
C ARG A 35 -5.73 18.99 -2.67
N VAL A 36 -5.30 18.50 -1.50
CA VAL A 36 -4.13 17.62 -1.37
C VAL A 36 -4.40 16.27 -2.03
N LEU A 37 -5.56 15.66 -1.77
CA LEU A 37 -5.98 14.41 -2.40
C LEU A 37 -5.97 14.51 -3.94
N THR A 38 -6.53 15.60 -4.49
CA THR A 38 -6.52 15.84 -5.95
C THR A 38 -5.10 15.91 -6.50
N GLN A 39 -4.16 16.53 -5.78
CA GLN A 39 -2.77 16.57 -6.19
C GLN A 39 -2.13 15.18 -6.23
N TYR A 40 -2.40 14.35 -5.22
CA TYR A 40 -1.96 12.95 -5.19
C TYR A 40 -2.55 12.16 -6.37
N ILE A 41 -3.85 12.28 -6.64
CA ILE A 41 -4.50 11.61 -7.77
C ILE A 41 -3.86 12.04 -9.10
N LYS A 42 -3.69 13.35 -9.33
CA LYS A 42 -3.04 13.87 -10.55
C LYS A 42 -1.61 13.35 -10.70
N CYS A 43 -0.84 13.34 -9.62
CA CYS A 43 0.49 12.74 -9.61
C CYS A 43 0.46 11.27 -10.06
N MET A 44 -0.44 10.47 -9.48
CA MET A 44 -0.61 9.05 -9.80
C MET A 44 -1.06 8.84 -11.25
N LEU A 45 -1.91 9.72 -11.79
CA LEU A 45 -2.31 9.68 -13.20
C LEU A 45 -1.22 10.18 -14.16
N GLY A 46 -0.24 10.95 -13.67
CA GLY A 46 0.80 11.58 -14.50
C GLY A 46 0.40 12.93 -15.07
N GLU A 47 -0.57 13.59 -14.45
CA GLU A 47 -1.19 14.85 -14.90
C GLU A 47 -0.79 16.05 -14.01
N GLY A 48 0.21 15.86 -13.15
CA GLY A 48 0.67 16.89 -12.24
C GLY A 48 1.95 16.52 -11.51
N SER A 49 2.49 17.49 -10.79
CA SER A 49 3.67 17.29 -9.95
C SER A 49 3.38 16.34 -8.79
N CYS A 50 4.39 15.59 -8.40
CA CYS A 50 4.32 14.67 -7.28
C CYS A 50 5.11 15.21 -6.09
N THR A 51 4.58 15.05 -4.88
CA THR A 51 5.36 15.12 -3.64
C THR A 51 6.40 14.00 -3.61
N ALA A 52 7.40 14.07 -2.72
CA ALA A 52 8.38 12.99 -2.58
C ALA A 52 7.70 11.65 -2.27
N GLU A 53 6.71 11.68 -1.37
CA GLU A 53 5.88 10.52 -1.00
C GLU A 53 5.06 10.00 -2.17
N GLY A 54 4.39 10.89 -2.92
CA GLY A 54 3.58 10.52 -4.08
C GLY A 54 4.41 9.88 -5.20
N ARG A 55 5.66 10.34 -5.41
CA ARG A 55 6.58 9.71 -6.38
C ARG A 55 6.94 8.30 -5.96
N GLU A 56 7.22 8.12 -4.68
CA GLU A 56 7.55 6.80 -4.16
C GLU A 56 6.36 5.85 -4.27
N LEU A 57 5.17 6.29 -3.85
CA LEU A 57 3.93 5.51 -3.98
C LEU A 57 3.69 5.11 -5.44
N LYS A 58 3.80 6.06 -6.37
CA LYS A 58 3.65 5.81 -7.81
C LYS A 58 4.61 4.74 -8.34
N LYS A 59 5.84 4.70 -7.81
CA LYS A 59 6.87 3.74 -8.21
C LYS A 59 6.58 2.34 -7.68
N VAL A 60 6.13 2.22 -6.43
CA VAL A 60 5.94 0.91 -5.78
C VAL A 60 4.56 0.29 -6.02
N LEU A 61 3.54 1.11 -6.30
CA LEU A 61 2.16 0.64 -6.44
C LEU A 61 2.00 -0.49 -7.47
N PRO A 62 2.62 -0.44 -8.68
CA PRO A 62 2.47 -1.53 -9.63
C PRO A 62 3.01 -2.88 -9.14
N ASP A 63 4.11 -2.88 -8.37
CA ASP A 63 4.66 -4.10 -7.76
C ASP A 63 3.75 -4.61 -6.64
N ALA A 64 3.25 -3.71 -5.80
CA ALA A 64 2.31 -4.04 -4.74
C ALA A 64 1.01 -4.67 -5.29
N LEU A 65 0.46 -4.15 -6.39
CA LEU A 65 -0.74 -4.72 -7.01
C LEU A 65 -0.45 -6.12 -7.60
N LYS A 66 0.67 -6.28 -8.32
CA LYS A 66 1.06 -7.56 -8.93
C LYS A 66 1.35 -8.66 -7.91
N THR A 67 1.99 -8.30 -6.81
CA THR A 67 2.40 -9.24 -5.76
C THR A 67 1.34 -9.39 -4.66
N ASN A 68 0.16 -8.81 -4.84
CA ASN A 68 -0.90 -8.78 -3.83
C ASN A 68 -0.41 -8.28 -2.46
N CYS A 69 0.40 -7.22 -2.48
CA CYS A 69 0.98 -6.61 -1.28
C CYS A 69 1.76 -7.63 -0.42
N ALA A 70 2.45 -8.62 -1.03
CA ALA A 70 3.18 -9.66 -0.28
C ALA A 70 4.24 -9.11 0.70
N LYS A 71 4.72 -7.88 0.47
CA LYS A 71 5.69 -7.18 1.33
C LYS A 71 5.05 -6.16 2.27
N CYS A 72 3.72 -6.01 2.24
CA CYS A 72 3.02 -5.03 3.04
C CYS A 72 2.72 -5.56 4.43
N ASP A 73 2.93 -4.71 5.43
CA ASP A 73 2.47 -4.98 6.79
C ASP A 73 0.95 -4.75 6.94
N GLU A 74 0.40 -5.11 8.08
CA GLU A 74 -1.04 -4.98 8.35
C GLU A 74 -1.52 -3.53 8.37
N LYS A 75 -0.67 -2.58 8.79
CA LYS A 75 -1.00 -1.14 8.78
C LYS A 75 -1.13 -0.62 7.35
N GLN A 76 -0.23 -1.02 6.46
CA GLN A 76 -0.25 -0.66 5.04
C GLN A 76 -1.45 -1.27 4.33
N LYS A 77 -1.79 -2.54 4.63
CA LYS A 77 -3.00 -3.19 4.10
C LYS A 77 -4.28 -2.47 4.54
N SER A 78 -4.42 -2.18 5.84
CA SER A 78 -5.57 -1.44 6.39
C SER A 78 -5.66 -0.03 5.79
N THR A 79 -4.51 0.64 5.63
CA THR A 79 -4.44 1.97 5.00
C THR A 79 -4.87 1.92 3.53
N ALA A 80 -4.42 0.92 2.77
CA ALA A 80 -4.81 0.73 1.38
C ALA A 80 -6.34 0.49 1.26
N GLU A 81 -6.89 -0.39 2.09
CA GLU A 81 -8.33 -0.67 2.15
C GLU A 81 -9.15 0.61 2.44
N LYS A 82 -8.70 1.41 3.41
CA LYS A 82 -9.31 2.71 3.72
C LYS A 82 -9.29 3.68 2.54
N VAL A 83 -8.15 3.80 1.85
CA VAL A 83 -8.02 4.69 0.69
C VAL A 83 -8.93 4.22 -0.46
N ILE A 84 -8.95 2.91 -0.73
CA ILE A 84 -9.80 2.32 -1.78
C ILE A 84 -11.27 2.61 -1.49
N ASN A 85 -11.73 2.32 -0.28
CA ASN A 85 -13.12 2.57 0.12
C ASN A 85 -13.48 4.06 0.05
N HIS A 86 -12.57 4.94 0.48
CA HIS A 86 -12.79 6.38 0.37
C HIS A 86 -12.92 6.83 -1.09
N LEU A 87 -12.01 6.39 -1.97
CA LEU A 87 -12.03 6.78 -3.39
C LEU A 87 -13.25 6.22 -4.13
N ARG A 88 -13.62 4.95 -3.90
CA ARG A 88 -14.83 4.35 -4.49
C ARG A 88 -16.10 5.13 -4.13
N SER A 89 -16.25 5.52 -2.86
CA SER A 89 -17.46 6.21 -2.39
C SER A 89 -17.49 7.71 -2.70
N ASN A 90 -16.34 8.39 -2.60
CA ASN A 90 -16.29 9.87 -2.66
C ASN A 90 -15.70 10.41 -3.96
N ARG A 91 -14.97 9.60 -4.73
CA ARG A 91 -14.23 9.98 -5.96
C ARG A 91 -14.33 8.89 -7.03
N PRO A 92 -15.54 8.42 -7.40
CA PRO A 92 -15.70 7.27 -8.29
C PRO A 92 -15.10 7.49 -9.69
N ASN A 93 -15.15 8.72 -10.19
CA ASN A 93 -14.58 9.06 -11.50
C ASN A 93 -13.05 8.93 -11.48
N GLU A 94 -12.39 9.47 -10.45
CA GLU A 94 -10.95 9.36 -10.28
C GLU A 94 -10.52 7.94 -9.97
N TRP A 95 -11.31 7.20 -9.17
CA TRP A 95 -11.11 5.78 -8.92
C TRP A 95 -11.05 4.99 -10.22
N ASN A 96 -12.06 5.14 -11.08
CA ASN A 96 -12.12 4.45 -12.38
C ASN A 96 -10.91 4.77 -13.26
N ARG A 97 -10.43 6.01 -13.25
CA ARG A 97 -9.23 6.42 -14.00
C ARG A 97 -7.95 5.78 -13.43
N LEU A 98 -7.85 5.67 -12.12
CA LEU A 98 -6.73 5.00 -11.46
C LEU A 98 -6.74 3.50 -11.75
N VAL A 99 -7.91 2.85 -11.66
CA VAL A 99 -8.07 1.43 -12.01
C VAL A 99 -7.70 1.18 -13.46
N ALA A 100 -8.21 1.98 -14.40
CA ALA A 100 -7.85 1.85 -15.82
C ALA A 100 -6.33 1.99 -16.08
N LYS A 101 -5.62 2.75 -15.24
CA LYS A 101 -4.17 2.94 -15.37
C LYS A 101 -3.36 1.81 -14.73
N TYR A 102 -3.77 1.33 -13.55
CA TYR A 102 -2.95 0.44 -12.71
C TYR A 102 -3.43 -1.01 -12.68
N ASP A 103 -4.72 -1.25 -12.91
CA ASP A 103 -5.35 -2.57 -12.97
C ASP A 103 -6.31 -2.70 -14.18
N PRO A 104 -5.81 -2.53 -15.42
CA PRO A 104 -6.66 -2.56 -16.62
C PRO A 104 -7.35 -3.91 -16.86
N GLN A 105 -6.88 -5.00 -16.24
CA GLN A 105 -7.47 -6.33 -16.33
C GLN A 105 -8.44 -6.65 -15.18
N GLY A 106 -8.56 -5.73 -14.21
CA GLY A 106 -9.39 -5.91 -13.01
C GLY A 106 -8.94 -7.07 -12.12
N GLU A 107 -7.66 -7.46 -12.19
CA GLU A 107 -7.16 -8.61 -11.42
C GLU A 107 -7.05 -8.28 -9.95
N TYR A 108 -6.58 -7.08 -9.61
CA TYR A 108 -6.47 -6.66 -8.22
C TYR A 108 -7.86 -6.44 -7.61
N GLU A 109 -8.76 -5.80 -8.35
CA GLU A 109 -10.14 -5.56 -7.90
C GLU A 109 -10.85 -6.87 -7.52
N LYS A 110 -10.80 -7.89 -8.37
CA LYS A 110 -11.34 -9.22 -8.08
C LYS A 110 -10.75 -9.86 -6.82
N ARG A 111 -9.42 -9.76 -6.65
CA ARG A 111 -8.72 -10.33 -5.49
C ARG A 111 -9.07 -9.59 -4.21
N PHE A 112 -9.17 -8.27 -4.27
CA PHE A 112 -9.54 -7.42 -3.15
C PHE A 112 -10.97 -7.73 -2.67
N GLU A 113 -11.91 -7.88 -3.59
CA GLU A 113 -13.29 -8.27 -3.28
C GLU A 113 -13.36 -9.66 -2.65
N ALA A 114 -12.65 -10.65 -3.21
CA ALA A 114 -12.58 -11.99 -2.63
C ALA A 114 -12.00 -11.97 -1.19
N ALA A 115 -10.96 -11.18 -0.95
CA ALA A 115 -10.35 -11.03 0.37
C ALA A 115 -11.27 -10.30 1.36
N ALA A 116 -12.05 -9.31 0.89
CA ALA A 116 -13.03 -8.61 1.72
C ALA A 116 -14.21 -9.51 2.09
N SER A 117 -14.71 -10.32 1.15
CA SER A 117 -15.79 -11.29 1.40
C SER A 117 -15.37 -12.43 2.34
N ALA A 118 -14.10 -12.84 2.33
CA ALA A 118 -13.58 -13.88 3.21
C ALA A 118 -13.37 -13.44 4.67
N LYS A 119 -13.47 -12.14 4.97
CA LYS A 119 -13.39 -11.59 6.34
C LYS A 119 -14.75 -11.50 7.04
N ASN A 120 -15.85 -11.87 6.37
CA ASN A 120 -17.22 -11.86 6.91
C ASN A 120 -17.69 -13.27 7.31
#